data_AF-A0A4V4HDQ4-F1
#
_entry.id   AF-A0A4V4HDQ4-F1
#
_cell.length_a   1.000
_cell.length_b   1.000
_cell.length_c   1.000
_cell.angle_alpha   90.00
_cell.angle_beta   90.00
_cell.angle_gamma   90.00
#
_symmetry.space_group_name_H-M   'P 1'
#
loop_
_entity.id
_entity.type
_entity.pdbx_description
1 polymer ?
#
loop_
_entity_poly.entity_id
_entity_poly.type
_entity_poly.pdbx_seq_one_letter_code
_entity_poly.pdbx_strand_id
1 'polypeptide(L)'
;MYQHSHPHQHSHLHLHLHHLHPHLHHLHPHHLHLSGSPVWHSTSHGWNSDYESIFAVRLQSSCLDGLTIPPPRAEYMMKYKNSLIGKHFKSLQQLAVFHLHGLCSSQLLNLWKATGELGAYLWMPEIRNLDIYLADLQILIDNLLDAWADVDSRRIITKIKLHVLTHLPEDIRRFGPAVIFATEVFECFNAVFRLCSILSNHCPKVCPRSRQIPHH
;
A
#
# COMPACT_ATOMS: atom_id res chain seq x y z
N MET A 1 -11.69 -36.63 -38.87
CA MET A 1 -10.34 -37.10 -38.50
C MET A 1 -9.58 -35.90 -37.93
N TYR A 2 -9.30 -35.95 -36.63
CA TYR A 2 -8.35 -35.19 -35.77
C TYR A 2 -7.58 -33.91 -36.23
N GLN A 3 -7.71 -32.88 -35.38
CA GLN A 3 -6.70 -32.03 -34.65
C GLN A 3 -5.92 -30.83 -35.25
N HIS A 4 -6.05 -29.71 -34.49
CA HIS A 4 -5.09 -28.64 -34.09
C HIS A 4 -4.55 -27.66 -35.17
N SER A 5 -4.38 -26.34 -34.97
CA SER A 5 -4.07 -25.50 -33.79
C SER A 5 -4.25 -23.98 -34.10
N HIS A 6 -4.46 -23.15 -33.06
CA HIS A 6 -4.44 -21.65 -33.00
C HIS A 6 -3.01 -21.07 -33.20
N PRO A 7 -2.71 -19.73 -33.32
CA PRO A 7 -3.25 -18.63 -32.48
C PRO A 7 -3.27 -17.16 -33.05
N HIS A 8 -3.74 -16.24 -32.19
CA HIS A 8 -3.49 -14.78 -32.10
C HIS A 8 -4.39 -13.78 -32.88
N GLN A 9 -5.41 -13.27 -32.18
CA GLN A 9 -5.99 -11.94 -32.44
C GLN A 9 -5.60 -10.99 -31.30
N HIS A 10 -4.94 -9.89 -31.66
CA HIS A 10 -4.66 -8.75 -30.79
C HIS A 10 -5.95 -7.95 -30.54
N SER A 11 -6.42 -7.91 -29.29
CA SER A 11 -7.48 -7.00 -28.86
C SER A 11 -6.86 -5.73 -28.26
N HIS A 12 -6.88 -4.64 -29.03
CA HIS A 12 -6.69 -3.29 -28.51
C HIS A 12 -7.92 -2.86 -27.71
N LEU A 13 -7.81 -2.80 -26.39
CA LEU A 13 -8.82 -2.21 -25.51
C LEU A 13 -8.69 -0.68 -25.54
N HIS A 14 -9.46 -0.04 -26.41
CA HIS A 14 -9.78 1.38 -26.33
C HIS A 14 -10.65 1.62 -25.08
N LEU A 15 -10.09 2.31 -24.08
CA LEU A 15 -10.78 2.74 -22.88
C LEU A 15 -11.85 3.81 -23.22
N HIS A 16 -13.12 3.40 -23.23
CA HIS A 16 -14.26 4.31 -23.09
C HIS A 16 -14.48 4.61 -21.61
N LEU A 17 -13.93 5.73 -21.15
CA LEU A 17 -13.92 6.19 -19.76
C LEU A 17 -15.06 7.19 -19.46
N HIS A 18 -16.23 7.05 -20.08
CA HIS A 18 -17.22 8.13 -20.04
C HIS A 18 -18.22 8.10 -18.86
N HIS A 19 -18.22 7.08 -17.99
CA HIS A 19 -19.22 6.99 -16.90
C HIS A 19 -18.71 6.33 -15.59
N LEU A 20 -17.50 6.64 -15.13
CA LEU A 20 -17.08 6.24 -13.78
C LEU A 20 -17.51 7.31 -12.76
N HIS A 21 -18.62 7.05 -12.05
CA HIS A 21 -19.00 7.82 -10.86
C HIS A 21 -17.98 7.58 -9.72
N PRO A 22 -17.27 8.61 -9.20
CA PRO A 22 -16.14 8.40 -8.28
C PRO A 22 -16.52 8.07 -6.83
N HIS A 23 -17.79 8.24 -6.45
CA HIS A 23 -18.18 8.37 -5.03
C HIS A 23 -18.30 7.06 -4.22
N LEU A 24 -17.81 5.93 -4.72
CA LEU A 24 -17.93 4.66 -3.99
C LEU A 24 -16.74 3.72 -4.20
N HIS A 25 -15.54 4.28 -4.31
CA HIS A 25 -14.33 3.48 -4.10
C HIS A 25 -13.98 3.52 -2.61
N HIS A 26 -14.06 2.37 -1.96
CA HIS A 26 -13.56 2.14 -0.61
C HIS A 26 -12.07 2.50 -0.56
N LEU A 27 -11.79 3.74 -0.18
CA LEU A 27 -10.44 4.28 -0.04
C LEU A 27 -9.80 3.60 1.18
N HIS A 28 -8.82 2.77 0.94
CA HIS A 28 -7.96 2.21 1.99
C HIS A 28 -6.86 3.23 2.28
N PRO A 29 -6.61 3.68 3.50
CA PRO A 29 -5.50 4.53 3.89
C PRO A 29 -4.22 3.76 4.00
N HIS A 30 -4.28 2.44 4.12
CA HIS A 30 -3.17 1.58 3.73
C HIS A 30 -2.99 1.40 2.21
N HIS A 31 -3.98 1.76 1.38
CA HIS A 31 -3.89 1.77 -0.09
C HIS A 31 -3.78 3.19 -0.68
N LEU A 32 -4.01 4.23 0.12
CA LEU A 32 -3.86 5.67 -0.11
C LEU A 32 -2.47 6.10 0.38
N HIS A 33 -1.97 5.49 1.46
CA HIS A 33 -0.54 5.31 1.58
C HIS A 33 -0.12 4.41 0.43
N LEU A 34 0.73 4.96 -0.42
CA LEU A 34 1.55 4.21 -1.36
C LEU A 34 1.79 2.80 -0.82
N SER A 35 1.11 1.80 -1.41
CA SER A 35 1.72 0.48 -1.50
C SER A 35 3.10 0.80 -2.01
N GLY A 36 4.10 0.65 -1.15
CA GLY A 36 5.44 1.13 -1.40
C GLY A 36 6.10 0.35 -2.53
N SER A 37 5.36 -0.21 -3.48
CA SER A 37 5.88 -0.84 -4.67
C SER A 37 6.56 0.17 -5.60
N PRO A 38 6.00 1.32 -6.02
CA PRO A 38 6.63 2.14 -7.06
C PRO A 38 7.89 2.90 -6.60
N VAL A 39 7.81 3.67 -5.51
CA VAL A 39 8.95 4.50 -5.04
C VAL A 39 10.09 3.60 -4.57
N TRP A 40 9.79 2.58 -3.75
CA TRP A 40 10.78 1.60 -3.30
C TRP A 40 11.37 0.81 -4.45
N HIS A 41 10.56 0.37 -5.43
CA HIS A 41 11.09 -0.33 -6.59
C HIS A 41 12.02 0.59 -7.39
N SER A 42 11.60 1.82 -7.70
CA SER A 42 12.46 2.80 -8.39
C SER A 42 13.76 3.08 -7.62
N THR A 43 13.70 3.03 -6.29
CA THR A 43 14.88 3.21 -5.44
C THR A 43 15.80 2.00 -5.44
N SER A 44 15.26 0.79 -5.26
CA SER A 44 16.02 -0.44 -4.98
C SER A 44 16.32 -1.30 -6.21
N HIS A 45 15.72 -0.99 -7.37
CA HIS A 45 15.90 -1.77 -8.61
C HIS A 45 17.34 -1.75 -9.12
N GLY A 46 18.07 -0.64 -8.92
CA GLY A 46 19.46 -0.49 -9.36
C GLY A 46 20.52 -0.74 -8.29
N TRP A 47 20.14 -1.18 -7.09
CA TRP A 47 21.09 -1.38 -6.00
C TRP A 47 21.97 -2.61 -6.20
N ASN A 48 23.25 -2.46 -5.85
CA ASN A 48 24.18 -3.58 -5.68
C ASN A 48 24.13 -4.11 -4.23
N SER A 49 24.82 -5.22 -3.97
CA SER A 49 24.87 -5.84 -2.63
C SER A 49 25.42 -4.89 -1.57
N ASP A 50 26.33 -3.97 -1.93
CA ASP A 50 26.91 -3.03 -0.98
C ASP A 50 25.87 -2.01 -0.52
N TYR A 51 25.09 -1.42 -1.44
CA TYR A 51 24.03 -0.47 -1.13
C TYR A 51 22.93 -1.12 -0.30
N GLU A 52 22.56 -2.35 -0.63
CA GLU A 52 21.62 -3.13 0.18
C GLU A 52 22.16 -3.34 1.60
N SER A 53 23.44 -3.69 1.75
CA SER A 53 24.05 -3.88 3.07
C SER A 53 24.09 -2.58 3.88
N ILE A 54 24.47 -1.46 3.25
CA ILE A 54 24.54 -0.15 3.89
C ILE A 54 23.15 0.27 4.35
N PHE A 55 22.14 0.13 3.50
CA PHE A 55 20.76 0.43 3.87
C PHE A 55 20.27 -0.46 5.00
N ALA A 56 20.56 -1.77 4.95
CA ALA A 56 20.16 -2.70 5.99
C ALA A 56 20.75 -2.31 7.36
N VAL A 57 22.05 -2.03 7.42
CA VAL A 57 22.73 -1.61 8.65
C VAL A 57 22.13 -0.32 9.20
N ARG A 58 21.95 0.69 8.33
CA ARG A 58 21.35 1.98 8.70
C ARG A 58 19.94 1.83 9.23
N LEU A 59 19.09 1.10 8.50
CA LEU A 59 17.70 0.84 8.89
C LEU A 59 17.63 0.07 10.22
N GLN A 60 18.51 -0.92 10.43
CA GLN A 60 18.57 -1.68 11.67
C GLN A 60 18.98 -0.83 12.87
N SER A 61 19.83 0.18 12.65
CA SER A 61 20.31 1.12 13.67
C SER A 61 19.34 2.26 14.00
N SER A 62 18.13 2.26 13.42
CA SER A 62 17.15 3.33 13.65
C SER A 62 16.76 3.43 15.12
N CYS A 63 16.71 4.65 15.64
CA CYS A 63 16.01 4.91 16.90
C CYS A 63 14.51 4.74 16.68
N LEU A 64 13.87 3.97 17.55
CA LEU A 64 12.43 3.64 17.45
C LEU A 64 11.60 4.35 18.52
N ASP A 65 12.24 5.20 19.32
CA ASP A 65 11.57 5.94 20.38
C ASP A 65 10.48 6.84 19.77
N GLY A 66 9.25 6.67 20.26
CA GLY A 66 8.07 7.38 19.75
C GLY A 66 7.40 6.74 18.52
N LEU A 67 7.92 5.64 17.97
CA LEU A 67 7.26 4.90 16.89
C LEU A 67 6.43 3.73 17.41
N THR A 68 5.26 3.52 16.80
CA THR A 68 4.37 2.38 17.10
C THR A 68 4.69 1.13 16.25
N ILE A 69 5.92 1.00 15.76
CA ILE A 69 6.35 -0.13 14.92
C ILE A 69 7.33 -1.03 15.67
N PRO A 70 7.30 -2.36 15.44
CA PRO A 70 8.34 -3.24 15.95
C PRO A 70 9.68 -2.92 15.27
N PRO A 71 10.81 -3.32 15.88
CA PRO A 71 12.12 -3.17 15.25
C PRO A 71 12.14 -3.74 13.82
N PRO A 72 12.61 -2.95 12.83
CA PRO A 72 12.66 -3.41 11.46
C PRO A 72 13.63 -4.59 11.37
N ARG A 73 13.21 -5.65 10.69
CA ARG A 73 14.11 -6.77 10.32
C ARG A 73 14.81 -6.41 9.03
N ALA A 74 15.78 -5.52 9.10
CA ALA A 74 16.32 -4.84 7.92
C ALA A 74 16.97 -5.82 6.92
N GLU A 75 17.72 -6.81 7.41
CA GLU A 75 18.32 -7.86 6.58
C GLU A 75 17.26 -8.67 5.83
N TYR A 76 16.18 -9.07 6.52
CA TYR A 76 15.04 -9.74 5.90
C TYR A 76 14.39 -8.87 4.83
N MET A 77 14.20 -7.57 5.13
CA MET A 77 13.61 -6.63 4.19
C MET A 77 14.45 -6.46 2.93
N MET A 78 15.79 -6.47 3.03
CA MET A 78 16.65 -6.41 1.84
C MET A 78 16.63 -7.71 1.06
N LYS A 79 16.75 -8.86 1.76
CA LYS A 79 16.70 -10.19 1.14
C LYS A 79 15.41 -10.42 0.35
N TYR A 80 14.29 -9.88 0.84
CA TYR A 80 12.98 -10.00 0.20
C TYR A 80 12.43 -8.65 -0.28
N LYS A 81 13.30 -7.74 -0.78
CA LYS A 81 12.94 -6.37 -1.16
C LYS A 81 11.81 -6.24 -2.18
N ASN A 82 11.58 -7.28 -2.99
CA ASN A 82 10.51 -7.33 -4.00
C ASN A 82 9.19 -7.95 -3.49
N SER A 83 9.19 -8.53 -2.29
CA SER A 83 8.05 -9.27 -1.72
C SER A 83 7.66 -8.71 -0.34
N LEU A 84 7.82 -7.41 -0.16
CA LEU A 84 7.47 -6.74 1.08
C LEU A 84 5.95 -6.66 1.26
N ILE A 85 5.52 -6.76 2.51
CA ILE A 85 4.11 -6.65 2.92
C ILE A 85 3.86 -5.33 3.66
N GLY A 86 2.59 -5.00 3.93
CA GLY A 86 2.16 -3.72 4.48
C GLY A 86 2.96 -3.26 5.71
N LYS A 87 3.24 -4.15 6.67
CA LYS A 87 4.04 -3.80 7.86
C LYS A 87 5.46 -3.32 7.54
N HIS A 88 6.08 -3.88 6.50
CA HIS A 88 7.42 -3.49 6.07
C HIS A 88 7.39 -2.13 5.38
N PHE A 89 6.36 -1.87 4.57
CA PHE A 89 6.16 -0.56 3.97
C PHE A 89 5.85 0.52 5.01
N LYS A 90 5.11 0.19 6.08
CA LYS A 90 4.91 1.11 7.21
C LYS A 90 6.24 1.50 7.87
N SER A 91 7.12 0.53 8.10
CA SER A 91 8.47 0.83 8.59
C SER A 91 9.30 1.67 7.61
N LEU A 92 9.28 1.33 6.31
CA LEU A 92 10.00 2.10 5.29
C LEU A 92 9.49 3.53 5.18
N GLN A 93 8.18 3.73 5.22
CA GLN A 93 7.58 5.05 5.15
C GLN A 93 8.07 5.97 6.27
N GLN A 94 8.18 5.44 7.50
CA GLN A 94 8.59 6.20 8.67
C GLN A 94 10.10 6.42 8.73
N LEU A 95 10.90 5.45 8.25
CA LEU A 95 12.35 5.43 8.50
C LEU A 95 13.22 5.65 7.26
N ALA A 96 12.76 5.32 6.06
CA ALA A 96 13.63 5.24 4.88
C ALA A 96 14.27 6.58 4.52
N VAL A 97 13.55 7.69 4.64
CA VAL A 97 14.05 9.03 4.28
C VAL A 97 15.34 9.40 5.02
N PHE A 98 15.53 8.90 6.25
CA PHE A 98 16.73 9.15 7.05
C PHE A 98 17.95 8.35 6.58
N HIS A 99 17.72 7.22 5.92
CA HIS A 99 18.75 6.22 5.61
C HIS A 99 19.16 6.19 4.14
N LEU A 100 18.40 6.85 3.27
CA LEU A 100 18.60 6.87 1.81
C LEU A 100 19.66 7.86 1.30
N HIS A 101 20.25 8.66 2.18
CA HIS A 101 21.28 9.62 1.82
C HIS A 101 22.50 8.91 1.18
N GLY A 102 22.88 9.33 -0.04
CA GLY A 102 23.97 8.71 -0.80
C GLY A 102 23.65 7.34 -1.42
N LEU A 103 22.40 6.84 -1.31
CA LEU A 103 21.95 5.57 -1.90
C LEU A 103 20.94 5.76 -3.04
N CYS A 104 20.51 6.98 -3.30
CA CYS A 104 19.58 7.34 -4.37
C CYS A 104 19.88 8.74 -4.90
N SER A 105 19.29 9.09 -6.06
CA SER A 105 19.42 10.44 -6.61
C SER A 105 18.70 11.48 -5.76
N SER A 106 19.05 12.77 -5.94
CA SER A 106 18.36 13.87 -5.26
C SER A 106 16.87 13.92 -5.59
N GLN A 107 16.46 13.59 -6.82
CA GLN A 107 15.05 13.55 -7.19
C GLN A 107 14.29 12.47 -6.41
N LEU A 108 14.86 11.27 -6.31
CA LEU A 108 14.26 10.19 -5.53
C LEU A 108 14.20 10.53 -4.04
N LEU A 109 15.24 11.15 -3.49
CA LEU A 109 15.23 11.57 -2.09
C LEU A 109 14.14 12.63 -1.82
N ASN A 110 13.95 13.58 -2.72
CA ASN A 110 12.86 14.56 -2.63
C ASN A 110 11.49 13.89 -2.72
N LEU A 111 11.33 12.90 -3.60
CA LEU A 111 10.11 12.11 -3.68
C LEU A 111 9.81 11.37 -2.38
N TRP A 112 10.84 10.81 -1.72
CA TRP A 112 10.71 10.18 -0.40
C TRP A 112 10.30 11.18 0.68
N LYS A 113 10.83 12.41 0.66
CA LYS A 113 10.44 13.48 1.60
C LYS A 113 8.98 13.88 1.41
N ALA A 114 8.57 14.23 0.19
CA ALA A 114 7.20 14.61 -0.11
C ALA A 114 6.20 13.49 0.24
N THR A 115 6.58 12.24 -0.06
CA THR A 115 5.82 11.05 0.34
C THR A 115 5.72 10.93 1.86
N GLY A 116 6.81 11.17 2.59
CA GLY A 116 6.90 11.18 4.05
C GLY A 116 5.96 12.19 4.68
N GLU A 117 6.05 13.44 4.23
CA GLU A 117 5.29 14.60 4.71
C GLU A 117 3.78 14.42 4.48
N LEU A 118 3.37 14.10 3.24
CA LEU A 118 1.96 13.80 2.95
C LEU A 118 1.47 12.63 3.81
N GLY A 119 2.27 11.57 3.90
CA GLY A 119 1.92 10.40 4.68
C GLY A 119 1.69 10.69 6.16
N ALA A 120 2.50 11.55 6.77
CA ALA A 120 2.31 11.99 8.15
C ALA A 120 1.03 12.83 8.30
N TYR A 121 0.75 13.71 7.33
CA TYR A 121 -0.42 14.60 7.34
C TYR A 121 -1.76 13.85 7.22
N LEU A 122 -1.78 12.77 6.44
CA LEU A 122 -2.95 11.92 6.26
C LEU A 122 -3.28 11.06 7.48
N TRP A 123 -2.30 10.83 8.37
CA TRP A 123 -2.48 10.03 9.58
C TRP A 123 -3.02 10.85 10.77
N MET A 124 -3.38 12.12 10.55
CA MET A 124 -3.92 12.97 11.61
C MET A 124 -5.37 12.55 11.96
N PRO A 125 -5.65 12.14 13.21
CA PRO A 125 -7.00 11.69 13.60
C PRO A 125 -7.98 12.85 13.81
N GLU A 126 -7.48 14.05 14.11
CA GLU A 126 -8.29 15.21 14.47
C GLU A 126 -7.89 16.44 13.63
N ILE A 127 -8.87 17.04 12.95
CA ILE A 127 -8.68 18.26 12.16
C ILE A 127 -9.30 19.43 12.94
N ARG A 128 -8.46 20.34 13.44
CA ARG A 128 -8.91 21.52 14.22
C ARG A 128 -9.53 22.60 13.35
N ASN A 129 -8.93 22.85 12.19
CA ASN A 129 -9.41 23.82 11.21
C ASN A 129 -9.38 23.16 9.83
N LEU A 130 -10.56 22.93 9.27
CA LEU A 130 -10.70 22.21 8.01
C LEU A 130 -10.12 22.99 6.82
N ASP A 131 -10.36 24.30 6.75
CA ASP A 131 -9.92 25.10 5.60
C ASP A 131 -8.40 25.19 5.53
N ILE A 132 -7.73 25.42 6.67
CA ILE A 132 -6.27 25.39 6.75
C ILE A 132 -5.75 23.99 6.40
N TYR A 133 -6.39 22.95 6.95
CA TYR A 133 -5.97 21.58 6.69
C TYR A 133 -6.04 21.21 5.21
N LEU A 134 -7.12 21.58 4.53
CA LEU A 134 -7.30 21.31 3.11
C LEU A 134 -6.32 22.12 2.24
N ALA A 135 -6.01 23.36 2.62
CA ALA A 135 -5.02 24.17 1.91
C ALA A 135 -3.61 23.56 2.02
N ASP A 136 -3.19 23.18 3.23
CA ASP A 136 -1.90 22.50 3.46
C ASP A 136 -1.85 21.16 2.75
N LEU A 137 -2.94 20.38 2.80
CA LEU A 137 -3.04 19.09 2.13
C LEU A 137 -2.88 19.23 0.62
N GLN A 138 -3.50 20.24 0.01
CA GLN A 138 -3.35 20.50 -1.43
C GLN A 138 -1.90 20.78 -1.79
N ILE A 139 -1.20 21.61 -1.01
CA ILE A 139 0.22 21.90 -1.20
C ILE A 139 1.06 20.62 -1.12
N LEU A 140 0.78 19.75 -0.14
CA LEU A 140 1.50 18.48 0.01
C LEU A 140 1.24 17.51 -1.16
N ILE A 141 0.03 17.47 -1.68
CA ILE A 141 -0.33 16.68 -2.87
C ILE A 141 0.42 17.23 -4.09
N ASP A 142 0.39 18.54 -4.31
CA ASP A 142 1.04 19.20 -5.44
C ASP A 142 2.56 18.96 -5.40
N ASN A 143 3.20 19.15 -4.24
CA ASN A 143 4.62 18.85 -4.03
C ASN A 143 4.97 17.38 -4.34
N LEU A 144 4.09 16.44 -3.98
CA LEU A 144 4.29 15.02 -4.28
C LEU A 144 4.17 14.75 -5.78
N LEU A 145 3.20 15.35 -6.46
CA LEU A 145 2.99 15.19 -7.89
C LEU A 145 4.14 15.82 -8.70
N ASP A 146 4.64 16.98 -8.28
CA ASP A 146 5.81 17.61 -8.87
C ASP A 146 7.06 16.73 -8.69
N ALA A 147 7.29 16.19 -7.50
CA ALA A 147 8.39 15.26 -7.26
C ALA A 147 8.27 13.97 -8.10
N TRP A 148 7.05 13.50 -8.36
CA TRP A 148 6.80 12.40 -9.29
C TRP A 148 7.08 12.79 -10.74
N ALA A 149 6.74 14.02 -11.15
CA ALA A 149 7.00 14.50 -12.49
C ALA A 149 8.51 14.57 -12.80
N ASP A 150 9.32 14.96 -11.82
CA ASP A 150 10.79 14.98 -11.90
C ASP A 150 11.41 13.59 -12.05
N VAL A 151 10.80 12.56 -11.46
CA VAL A 151 11.30 11.17 -11.51
C VAL A 151 10.76 10.42 -12.73
N ASP A 152 9.44 10.39 -12.90
CA ASP A 152 8.73 9.73 -14.00
C ASP A 152 7.27 10.22 -14.09
N SER A 153 7.05 11.25 -14.90
CA SER A 153 5.72 11.85 -15.14
C SER A 153 4.66 10.86 -15.65
N ARG A 154 5.06 9.74 -16.29
CA ARG A 154 4.10 8.73 -16.77
C ARG A 154 3.39 8.03 -15.62
N ARG A 155 3.99 7.99 -14.42
CA ARG A 155 3.40 7.34 -13.23
C ARG A 155 2.12 8.01 -12.78
N ILE A 156 2.05 9.34 -12.90
CA ILE A 156 0.88 10.14 -12.52
C ILE A 156 -0.36 9.67 -13.29
N ILE A 157 -0.20 9.40 -14.59
CA ILE A 157 -1.29 8.97 -15.48
C ILE A 157 -1.58 7.47 -15.33
N THR A 158 -0.54 6.65 -15.23
CA THR A 158 -0.68 5.18 -15.26
C THR A 158 -1.08 4.56 -13.92
N LYS A 159 -0.87 5.26 -12.81
CA LYS A 159 -1.21 4.77 -11.47
C LYS A 159 -2.44 5.47 -10.96
N ILE A 160 -3.57 4.75 -10.99
CA ILE A 160 -4.86 5.21 -10.47
C ILE A 160 -4.77 5.81 -9.06
N LYS A 161 -3.89 5.28 -8.21
CA LYS A 161 -3.69 5.77 -6.85
C LYS A 161 -3.17 7.22 -6.80
N LEU A 162 -2.29 7.61 -7.73
CA LEU A 162 -1.80 8.99 -7.80
C LEU A 162 -2.88 9.95 -8.30
N HIS A 163 -3.72 9.50 -9.23
CA HIS A 163 -4.88 10.26 -9.67
C HIS A 163 -5.92 10.40 -8.56
N VAL A 164 -6.20 9.34 -7.80
CA VAL A 164 -7.17 9.39 -6.69
C VAL A 164 -6.74 10.36 -5.59
N LEU A 165 -5.43 10.57 -5.37
CA LEU A 165 -4.95 11.55 -4.39
C LEU A 165 -5.45 12.97 -4.68
N THR A 166 -5.69 13.35 -5.94
CA THR A 166 -6.17 14.70 -6.28
C THR A 166 -7.61 14.96 -5.85
N HIS A 167 -8.38 13.92 -5.51
CA HIS A 167 -9.75 14.01 -5.02
C HIS A 167 -9.85 13.94 -3.49
N LEU A 168 -8.72 13.72 -2.83
CA LEU A 168 -8.65 13.54 -1.39
C LEU A 168 -9.11 14.77 -0.59
N PRO A 169 -8.85 16.03 -1.01
CA PRO A 169 -9.38 17.20 -0.33
C PRO A 169 -10.91 17.22 -0.32
N GLU A 170 -11.57 16.94 -1.45
CA GLU A 170 -13.02 16.84 -1.53
C GLU A 170 -13.59 15.71 -0.66
N ASP A 171 -12.92 14.55 -0.67
CA ASP A 171 -13.33 13.41 0.14
C ASP A 171 -13.22 13.71 1.64
N ILE A 172 -12.12 14.34 2.08
CA ILE A 172 -11.95 14.71 3.50
C ILE A 172 -12.96 15.78 3.90
N ARG A 173 -13.27 16.73 3.02
CA ARG A 173 -14.31 17.73 3.27
C ARG A 173 -15.69 17.09 3.47
N ARG A 174 -15.98 16.01 2.76
CA ARG A 174 -17.29 15.34 2.80
C ARG A 174 -17.42 14.30 3.90
N PHE A 175 -16.37 13.52 4.13
CA PHE A 175 -16.42 12.34 4.99
C PHE A 175 -15.69 12.54 6.32
N GLY A 176 -14.81 13.53 6.43
CA GLY A 176 -13.95 13.78 7.59
C GLY A 176 -12.51 13.27 7.39
N PRO A 177 -11.69 13.21 8.46
CA PRO A 177 -10.28 12.82 8.35
C PRO A 177 -10.03 11.51 7.61
N ALA A 178 -8.97 11.43 6.80
CA ALA A 178 -8.68 10.24 5.98
C ALA A 178 -8.58 8.93 6.78
N VAL A 179 -8.19 9.00 8.04
CA VAL A 179 -8.07 7.85 8.96
C VAL A 179 -9.41 7.15 9.23
N ILE A 180 -10.57 7.79 9.05
CA ILE A 180 -11.86 7.20 9.46
C ILE A 180 -12.50 6.34 8.38
N PHE A 181 -12.39 6.73 7.11
CA PHE A 181 -12.84 5.89 6.01
C PHE A 181 -11.76 4.85 5.67
N ALA A 182 -10.91 4.56 6.67
CA ALA A 182 -9.72 3.85 6.42
C ALA A 182 -9.95 2.38 6.21
N THR A 183 -9.88 1.87 4.97
CA THR A 183 -10.20 0.45 4.79
C THR A 183 -9.19 -0.54 5.40
N GLU A 184 -8.13 -0.08 6.08
CA GLU A 184 -7.33 -0.88 7.05
C GLU A 184 -8.21 -1.50 8.12
N VAL A 185 -9.14 -0.70 8.65
CA VAL A 185 -10.11 -1.16 9.65
C VAL A 185 -10.94 -2.29 9.04
N PHE A 186 -11.36 -2.17 7.77
CA PHE A 186 -12.11 -3.17 7.03
C PHE A 186 -11.29 -4.43 6.65
N GLU A 187 -9.98 -4.32 6.35
CA GLU A 187 -9.09 -5.46 6.12
C GLU A 187 -8.77 -6.23 7.41
N CYS A 188 -8.67 -5.55 8.55
CA CYS A 188 -8.55 -6.19 9.86
C CYS A 188 -9.77 -7.08 10.16
N PHE A 189 -10.98 -6.64 9.76
CA PHE A 189 -12.18 -7.47 9.85
C PHE A 189 -12.13 -8.72 8.95
N ASN A 190 -11.47 -8.68 7.79
CA ASN A 190 -11.29 -9.89 6.95
C ASN A 190 -10.50 -10.99 7.70
N ALA A 191 -9.55 -10.62 8.56
CA ALA A 191 -8.83 -11.59 9.39
C ALA A 191 -9.75 -12.22 10.44
N VAL A 192 -10.63 -11.42 11.06
CA VAL A 192 -11.65 -11.89 12.01
C VAL A 192 -12.65 -12.83 11.32
N PHE A 193 -13.17 -12.47 10.15
CA PHE A 193 -14.06 -13.35 9.38
C PHE A 193 -13.40 -14.67 8.98
N ARG A 194 -12.12 -14.67 8.58
CA ARG A 194 -11.37 -15.91 8.31
C ARG A 194 -11.25 -16.77 9.56
N LEU A 195 -10.99 -16.16 10.72
CA LEU A 195 -10.92 -16.88 11.99
C LEU A 195 -12.28 -17.51 12.37
N CYS A 196 -13.37 -16.75 12.18
CA CYS A 196 -14.74 -17.22 12.40
C CYS A 196 -15.16 -18.32 11.42
N SER A 197 -14.74 -18.26 10.15
CA SER A 197 -15.00 -19.33 9.17
C SER A 197 -14.25 -20.63 9.45
N ILE A 198 -13.04 -20.57 10.03
CA ILE A 198 -12.28 -21.77 10.43
C ILE A 198 -13.02 -22.54 11.55
N LEU A 199 -13.69 -21.82 12.45
CA LEU A 199 -14.45 -22.42 13.56
C LEU A 199 -15.84 -22.93 13.14
N SER A 200 -16.38 -22.51 11.99
CA SER A 200 -17.72 -22.90 11.54
C SER A 200 -17.80 -24.30 10.91
N ASN A 201 -16.66 -24.92 10.54
CA ASN A 201 -16.63 -26.20 9.84
C ASN A 201 -16.34 -27.42 10.73
N HIS A 202 -16.30 -27.28 12.06
CA HIS A 202 -15.88 -28.36 12.96
C HIS A 202 -16.98 -29.26 13.56
N CYS A 203 -18.22 -29.18 13.05
CA CYS A 203 -19.24 -30.19 13.35
C CYS A 203 -19.77 -30.85 12.06
N PRO A 204 -19.07 -31.84 11.48
CA PRO A 204 -19.78 -32.85 10.72
C PRO A 204 -20.66 -33.59 11.74
N LYS A 205 -21.96 -33.28 11.77
CA LYS A 205 -22.95 -34.18 12.39
C LYS A 205 -22.95 -35.46 11.56
N VAL A 206 -22.02 -36.36 11.86
CA VAL A 206 -22.11 -37.75 11.43
C VAL A 206 -23.28 -38.34 12.22
N CYS A 207 -24.45 -38.37 11.59
CA CYS A 207 -25.58 -39.16 12.04
C CYS A 207 -25.16 -40.63 11.96
N PRO A 208 -25.11 -41.40 13.06
CA PRO A 208 -24.74 -42.80 12.97
C PRO A 208 -25.88 -43.56 12.31
N ARG A 209 -25.68 -43.99 11.05
CA ARG A 209 -26.52 -45.01 10.40
C ARG A 209 -26.51 -46.27 11.27
N SER A 210 -27.72 -46.75 11.54
CA SER A 210 -28.08 -48.01 12.20
C SER A 210 -27.06 -49.14 12.03
N ARG A 211 -26.64 -49.71 13.17
CA ARG A 211 -25.86 -50.96 13.26
C ARG A 211 -26.54 -52.07 12.47
N GLN A 212 -25.86 -52.61 11.47
CA GLN A 212 -26.10 -54.00 11.04
C GLN A 212 -25.46 -54.91 12.11
N ILE A 213 -26.27 -55.79 12.67
CA ILE A 213 -25.87 -56.87 13.57
C ILE A 213 -25.40 -58.05 12.70
N PRO A 214 -24.21 -58.62 12.91
CA PRO A 214 -23.93 -59.97 12.45
C PRO A 214 -23.91 -60.98 13.61
N HIS A 215 -23.95 -62.26 13.22
CA HIS A 215 -23.93 -63.51 14.00
C HIS A 215 -25.31 -63.96 14.50
N HIS A 216 -25.82 -65.17 14.22
CA HIS A 216 -25.19 -66.42 13.79
C HIS A 216 -26.13 -67.24 12.90
#